data_AF-A0A2P2C8A7-F1
#
_entry.id   AF-A0A2P2C8A7-F1
#
_cell.length_a   1.000
_cell.length_b   1.000
_cell.length_c   1.000
_cell.angle_alpha   90.00
_cell.angle_beta   90.00
_cell.angle_gamma   90.00
#
_symmetry.space_group_name_H-M   'P 1'
#
loop_
_entity.id
_entity.type
_entity.pdbx_description
1 polymer ?
#
loop_
_entity_poly.entity_id
_entity_poly.type
_entity_poly.pdbx_seq_one_letter_code
_entity_poly.pdbx_strand_id
1 'polypeptide(L)'
;MRTPEPISSRTSEVARLDHNWQVFDALVRRAERLVRRGRDERAAVAAMTAATFAWCNPSGVFASGALEDVLAELGARLPEPARPVVARVPGARPRVLHVVTQTYGTGGHTQMLANWLRLDTARDHHVCLTGQGDRDVPEKLTDVLGSAAALVRLDARHRRLVDRAAELRDLARAHDHVVLHVHPNDVVASIALAPRTEGRPEVLLVNHADHVFWVGGAAADRIVNLRQSGARLNVERRGVPEARNAFVVRPLQLREREHPRREARAALGIAEDAVVVASAADTYKYAAAGGETLLDILLPAIREVPGAELHVAGPAPDGAWSVLAEEGLGRAWGLLPDVHTFLEAADVYVDSYPFSSLTSMLEAASMGTPVLTLRAGGDELGVLGADTPELDDDLLVARSGEELAAEVTRLLRDSPARDELGAATGAAVHRSHGDGAWVEAVGKVLDAPPASGPASAPGRAVRRTGELDRRLLLMMANGVGQGLAGTLDTMSAQLSWPRRVETAARLARTGTARPALLLPAGAARRVRRALARARR
;
A
#
# COMPACT_ATOMS: atom_id res chain seq x y z
N MET A 1 -4.51 -26.63 21.53
CA MET A 1 -5.96 -26.89 21.43
C MET A 1 -6.67 -25.55 21.32
N ARG A 2 -7.08 -25.12 20.11
CA ARG A 2 -7.70 -23.78 19.91
C ARG A 2 -9.08 -23.76 20.56
N THR A 3 -9.29 -22.88 21.54
CA THR A 3 -10.63 -22.53 22.02
C THR A 3 -11.43 -22.01 20.81
N PRO A 4 -12.60 -22.57 20.49
CA PRO A 4 -13.41 -22.04 19.41
C PRO A 4 -13.83 -20.61 19.78
N GLU A 5 -13.56 -19.66 18.88
CA GLU A 5 -14.11 -18.31 19.00
C GLU A 5 -15.63 -18.40 19.24
N PRO A 6 -16.19 -17.62 20.17
CA PRO A 6 -17.60 -17.71 20.49
C PRO A 6 -18.43 -17.41 19.23
N ILE A 7 -19.37 -18.30 18.89
CA ILE A 7 -20.27 -18.21 17.71
C ILE A 7 -20.96 -16.85 17.58
N SER A 8 -21.16 -16.15 18.70
CA SER A 8 -21.70 -14.79 18.77
C SER A 8 -20.81 -13.74 18.09
N SER A 9 -19.47 -13.84 18.21
CA SER A 9 -18.51 -12.91 17.59
C SER A 9 -18.50 -13.02 16.07
N ARG A 10 -18.43 -14.26 15.53
CA ARG A 10 -18.45 -14.51 14.08
C ARG A 10 -19.72 -14.05 13.40
N THR A 11 -20.87 -14.27 14.03
CA THR A 11 -22.17 -13.77 13.54
C THR A 11 -22.17 -12.24 13.45
N SER A 12 -21.53 -11.55 14.40
CA SER A 12 -21.42 -10.08 14.41
C SER A 12 -20.51 -9.54 13.29
N GLU A 13 -19.41 -10.24 12.98
CA GLU A 13 -18.47 -9.86 11.92
C GLU A 13 -19.11 -9.98 10.53
N VAL A 14 -19.79 -11.10 10.26
CA VAL A 14 -20.51 -11.30 8.99
C VAL A 14 -21.61 -10.26 8.83
N ALA A 15 -22.38 -9.98 9.88
CA ALA A 15 -23.40 -8.92 9.85
C ALA A 15 -22.79 -7.54 9.54
N ARG A 16 -21.59 -7.26 10.05
CA ARG A 16 -20.88 -6.00 9.75
C ARG A 16 -20.36 -5.96 8.31
N LEU A 17 -19.84 -7.07 7.76
CA LEU A 17 -19.46 -7.17 6.35
C LEU A 17 -20.67 -6.97 5.43
N ASP A 18 -21.84 -7.52 5.78
CA ASP A 18 -23.09 -7.35 5.05
C ASP A 18 -23.59 -5.91 5.12
N HIS A 19 -23.53 -5.28 6.29
CA HIS A 19 -23.85 -3.86 6.43
C HIS A 19 -22.93 -2.97 5.57
N ASN A 20 -21.61 -3.20 5.62
CA ASN A 20 -20.65 -2.46 4.80
C ASN A 20 -20.94 -2.64 3.31
N TRP A 21 -21.26 -3.86 2.86
CA TRP A 21 -21.66 -4.12 1.49
C TRP A 21 -22.89 -3.31 1.08
N GLN A 22 -23.95 -3.31 1.90
CA GLN A 22 -25.18 -2.54 1.61
C GLN A 22 -24.91 -1.04 1.49
N VAL A 23 -24.06 -0.49 2.36
CA VAL A 23 -23.66 0.93 2.30
C VAL A 23 -22.86 1.22 1.03
N PHE A 24 -21.86 0.39 0.72
CA PHE A 24 -21.07 0.52 -0.50
C PHE A 24 -21.95 0.50 -1.76
N ASP A 25 -22.80 -0.51 -1.88
CA ASP A 25 -23.71 -0.71 -3.01
C ASP A 25 -24.70 0.46 -3.16
N ALA A 26 -25.19 1.03 -2.06
CA ALA A 26 -26.01 2.25 -2.10
C ALA A 26 -25.22 3.49 -2.60
N LEU A 27 -23.93 3.60 -2.28
CA LEU A 27 -23.04 4.65 -2.78
C LEU A 27 -22.76 4.49 -4.28
N VAL A 28 -22.54 3.25 -4.76
CA VAL A 28 -22.38 2.96 -6.19
C VAL A 28 -23.64 3.34 -6.96
N ARG A 29 -24.82 2.89 -6.52
CA ARG A 29 -26.11 3.28 -7.15
C ARG A 29 -26.34 4.79 -7.18
N ARG A 30 -25.79 5.52 -6.20
CA ARG A 30 -25.85 6.99 -6.21
C ARG A 30 -24.97 7.57 -7.31
N ALA A 31 -23.76 7.05 -7.50
CA ALA A 31 -22.87 7.48 -8.57
C ALA A 31 -23.51 7.23 -9.95
N GLU A 32 -24.05 6.03 -10.20
CA GLU A 32 -24.79 5.69 -11.42
C GLU A 32 -25.93 6.67 -11.73
N ARG A 33 -26.76 6.99 -10.72
CA ARG A 33 -27.86 7.97 -10.89
C ARG A 33 -27.35 9.36 -11.22
N LEU A 34 -26.19 9.76 -10.73
CA LEU A 34 -25.59 11.07 -11.01
C LEU A 34 -25.01 11.13 -12.42
N VAL A 35 -24.35 10.07 -12.88
CA VAL A 35 -23.86 9.96 -14.27
C VAL A 35 -25.03 10.01 -15.24
N ARG A 36 -26.08 9.20 -15.04
CA ARG A 36 -27.27 9.22 -15.91
C ARG A 36 -27.97 10.58 -16.01
N ARG A 37 -27.76 11.46 -15.03
CA ARG A 37 -28.33 12.83 -15.00
C ARG A 37 -27.37 13.90 -15.53
N GLY A 38 -26.24 13.51 -16.14
CA GLY A 38 -25.22 14.44 -16.64
C GLY A 38 -24.55 15.25 -15.53
N ARG A 39 -24.48 14.73 -14.30
CA ARG A 39 -23.87 15.44 -13.15
C ARG A 39 -22.47 14.92 -12.89
N ASP A 40 -21.60 15.03 -13.89
CA ASP A 40 -20.33 14.30 -13.98
C ASP A 40 -19.40 14.53 -12.78
N GLU A 41 -19.15 15.78 -12.39
CA GLU A 41 -18.33 16.07 -11.21
C GLU A 41 -18.91 15.47 -9.92
N ARG A 42 -20.24 15.53 -9.76
CA ARG A 42 -20.89 14.96 -8.57
C ARG A 42 -20.84 13.43 -8.59
N ALA A 43 -20.92 12.83 -9.77
CA ALA A 43 -20.77 11.41 -9.93
C ALA A 43 -19.34 10.95 -9.64
N ALA A 44 -18.31 11.67 -10.11
CA ALA A 44 -16.91 11.40 -9.80
C ALA A 44 -16.67 11.45 -8.28
N VAL A 45 -17.17 12.47 -7.58
CA VAL A 45 -17.07 12.56 -6.12
C VAL A 45 -17.83 11.43 -5.41
N ALA A 46 -19.02 11.07 -5.91
CA ALA A 46 -19.79 9.94 -5.36
C ALA A 46 -19.06 8.59 -5.57
N ALA A 47 -18.44 8.39 -6.73
CA ALA A 47 -17.63 7.22 -7.03
C ALA A 47 -16.39 7.15 -6.13
N MET A 48 -15.68 8.26 -5.96
CA MET A 48 -14.53 8.35 -5.04
C MET A 48 -14.96 8.06 -3.60
N THR A 49 -16.15 8.53 -3.20
CA THR A 49 -16.73 8.23 -1.87
C THR A 49 -17.02 6.74 -1.72
N ALA A 50 -17.60 6.09 -2.73
CA ALA A 50 -17.86 4.65 -2.72
C ALA A 50 -16.55 3.84 -2.62
N ALA A 51 -15.55 4.18 -3.42
CA ALA A 51 -14.24 3.53 -3.40
C ALA A 51 -13.51 3.74 -2.06
N THR A 52 -13.56 4.96 -1.50
CA THR A 52 -12.99 5.25 -0.17
C THR A 52 -13.68 4.43 0.91
N PHE A 53 -15.02 4.32 0.85
CA PHE A 53 -15.77 3.52 1.81
C PHE A 53 -15.31 2.06 1.75
N ALA A 54 -15.29 1.43 0.57
CA ALA A 54 -14.92 0.03 0.44
C ALA A 54 -13.44 -0.25 0.74
N TRP A 55 -12.55 0.71 0.45
CA TRP A 55 -11.14 0.62 0.82
C TRP A 55 -10.96 0.54 2.34
N CYS A 56 -11.62 1.41 3.10
CA CYS A 56 -11.45 1.49 4.56
C CYS A 56 -12.45 0.61 5.35
N ASN A 57 -13.48 0.08 4.72
CA ASN A 57 -14.53 -0.71 5.38
C ASN A 57 -14.73 -2.00 4.59
N PRO A 58 -14.02 -3.09 4.93
CA PRO A 58 -14.13 -4.36 4.25
C PRO A 58 -15.60 -4.77 4.11
N SER A 59 -15.98 -5.09 2.88
CA SER A 59 -17.37 -5.38 2.48
C SER A 59 -17.49 -6.76 1.82
N GLY A 60 -16.39 -7.52 1.81
CA GLY A 60 -16.30 -8.82 1.15
C GLY A 60 -15.96 -8.76 -0.33
N VAL A 61 -15.80 -7.57 -0.92
CA VAL A 61 -15.40 -7.38 -2.32
C VAL A 61 -14.08 -6.63 -2.43
N PHE A 62 -13.33 -6.90 -3.51
CA PHE A 62 -12.04 -6.27 -3.80
C PHE A 62 -12.03 -5.41 -5.07
N ALA A 63 -13.14 -5.42 -5.82
CA ALA A 63 -13.39 -4.62 -7.02
C ALA A 63 -14.91 -4.46 -7.24
N SER A 64 -15.31 -3.57 -8.15
CA SER A 64 -16.72 -3.38 -8.51
C SER A 64 -16.86 -2.97 -9.98
N GLY A 65 -17.36 -3.88 -10.81
CA GLY A 65 -17.63 -3.60 -12.23
C GLY A 65 -18.59 -2.42 -12.43
N ALA A 66 -19.68 -2.35 -11.67
CA ALA A 66 -20.63 -1.23 -11.75
C ALA A 66 -19.99 0.13 -11.42
N LEU A 67 -19.03 0.17 -10.49
CA LEU A 67 -18.28 1.39 -10.21
C LEU A 67 -17.29 1.73 -11.32
N GLU A 68 -16.62 0.73 -11.90
CA GLU A 68 -15.73 0.92 -13.06
C GLU A 68 -16.51 1.42 -14.29
N ASP A 69 -17.72 0.91 -14.54
CA ASP A 69 -18.60 1.37 -15.63
C ASP A 69 -18.96 2.85 -15.48
N VAL A 70 -19.27 3.29 -14.25
CA VAL A 70 -19.47 4.71 -13.92
C VAL A 70 -18.24 5.54 -14.27
N LEU A 71 -17.04 5.06 -13.95
CA LEU A 71 -15.79 5.78 -14.23
C LEU A 71 -15.47 5.82 -15.73
N ALA A 72 -15.74 4.73 -16.46
CA ALA A 72 -15.58 4.66 -17.91
C ALA A 72 -16.58 5.60 -18.62
N GLU A 73 -17.84 5.64 -18.19
CA GLU A 73 -18.85 6.53 -18.75
C GLU A 73 -18.50 8.01 -18.51
N LEU A 74 -17.99 8.35 -17.32
CA LEU A 74 -17.44 9.69 -17.06
C LEU A 74 -16.26 10.02 -17.98
N GLY A 75 -15.38 9.04 -18.21
CA GLY A 75 -14.26 9.17 -19.12
C GLY A 75 -14.70 9.44 -20.55
N ALA A 76 -15.72 8.73 -21.05
CA ALA A 76 -16.25 8.89 -22.40
C ALA A 76 -16.87 10.28 -22.65
N ARG A 77 -17.20 11.02 -21.58
CA ARG A 77 -17.76 12.38 -21.64
C ARG A 77 -16.72 13.48 -21.43
N LEU A 78 -15.47 13.12 -21.16
CA LEU A 78 -14.40 14.12 -21.10
C LEU A 78 -14.20 14.75 -22.48
N PRO A 79 -13.75 16.02 -22.53
CA PRO A 79 -13.40 16.66 -23.79
C PRO A 79 -12.39 15.84 -24.61
N GLU A 80 -12.41 16.03 -25.92
CA GLU A 80 -11.38 15.49 -26.79
C GLU A 80 -10.00 16.01 -26.37
N PRO A 81 -8.96 15.15 -26.40
CA PRO A 81 -7.62 15.57 -26.03
C PRO A 81 -7.12 16.72 -26.91
N ALA A 82 -6.60 17.77 -26.29
CA ALA A 82 -6.03 18.90 -27.02
C ALA A 82 -4.61 18.60 -27.54
N ARG A 83 -3.90 17.68 -26.88
CA ARG A 83 -2.52 17.35 -27.24
C ARG A 83 -2.45 16.28 -28.34
N PRO A 84 -1.61 16.49 -29.37
CA PRO A 84 -1.37 15.45 -30.35
C PRO A 84 -0.68 14.25 -29.70
N VAL A 85 -0.87 13.07 -30.29
CA VAL A 85 -0.03 11.91 -29.96
C VAL A 85 1.40 12.25 -30.34
N VAL A 86 2.32 12.15 -29.39
CA VAL A 86 3.74 12.34 -29.70
C VAL A 86 4.27 11.01 -30.22
N ALA A 87 4.60 10.96 -31.51
CA ALA A 87 5.27 9.80 -32.07
C ALA A 87 6.64 9.62 -31.42
N ARG A 88 7.00 8.38 -31.10
CA ARG A 88 8.32 8.05 -30.58
C ARG A 88 9.39 8.45 -31.59
N VAL A 89 10.35 9.27 -31.15
CA VAL A 89 11.52 9.60 -31.96
C VAL A 89 12.48 8.39 -31.95
N PRO A 90 12.88 7.85 -33.12
CA PRO A 90 13.84 6.75 -33.16
C PRO A 90 15.14 7.11 -32.43
N GLY A 91 15.62 6.21 -31.57
CA GLY A 91 16.82 6.43 -30.76
C GLY A 91 16.62 7.25 -29.47
N ALA A 92 15.44 7.85 -29.26
CA ALA A 92 15.12 8.48 -27.97
C ALA A 92 14.74 7.43 -26.91
N ARG A 93 15.02 7.77 -25.64
CA ARG A 93 14.61 6.98 -24.48
C ARG A 93 13.07 6.95 -24.39
N PRO A 94 12.45 5.80 -24.07
CA PRO A 94 11.02 5.74 -23.81
C PRO A 94 10.65 6.66 -22.64
N ARG A 95 9.50 7.33 -22.75
CA ARG A 95 8.97 8.23 -21.74
C ARG A 95 7.92 7.52 -20.91
N VAL A 96 8.07 7.55 -19.59
CA VAL A 96 7.14 6.89 -18.65
C VAL A 96 6.47 7.94 -17.75
N LEU A 97 5.14 7.96 -17.77
CA LEU A 97 4.34 8.77 -16.85
C LEU A 97 3.93 7.95 -15.63
N HIS A 98 4.53 8.23 -14.48
CA HIS A 98 4.11 7.71 -13.18
C HIS A 98 2.97 8.55 -12.63
N VAL A 99 1.78 7.97 -12.52
CA VAL A 99 0.60 8.65 -11.94
C VAL A 99 0.46 8.20 -10.48
N VAL A 100 0.41 9.15 -9.56
CA VAL A 100 0.42 8.90 -8.12
C VAL A 100 -0.66 9.75 -7.48
N THR A 101 -1.43 9.23 -6.52
CA THR A 101 -2.45 10.06 -5.87
C THR A 101 -1.84 11.09 -4.95
N GLN A 102 -0.99 10.64 -4.03
CA GLN A 102 -0.27 11.46 -3.06
C GLN A 102 1.07 10.82 -2.73
N THR A 103 2.05 11.65 -2.36
CA THR A 103 3.36 11.22 -1.89
C THR A 103 3.61 11.70 -0.47
N TYR A 104 4.38 10.93 0.30
CA TYR A 104 4.64 11.16 1.72
C TYR A 104 6.14 11.10 2.01
N GLY A 105 6.60 11.85 3.02
CA GLY A 105 8.01 11.82 3.43
C GLY A 105 8.46 10.42 3.87
N THR A 106 7.60 9.71 4.60
CA THR A 106 7.81 8.34 5.07
C THR A 106 6.81 7.37 4.42
N GLY A 107 7.15 6.08 4.43
CA GLY A 107 6.27 5.00 3.98
C GLY A 107 6.74 4.30 2.69
N GLY A 108 6.39 3.02 2.58
CA GLY A 108 6.88 2.14 1.51
C GLY A 108 6.46 2.59 0.11
N HIS A 109 5.24 3.08 -0.07
CA HIS A 109 4.71 3.46 -1.38
C HIS A 109 5.57 4.53 -2.08
N THR A 110 5.85 5.65 -1.39
CA THR A 110 6.70 6.71 -1.97
C THR A 110 8.15 6.26 -2.14
N GLN A 111 8.66 5.40 -1.24
CA GLN A 111 9.99 4.83 -1.38
C GLN A 111 10.10 3.92 -2.63
N MET A 112 9.08 3.13 -2.90
CA MET A 112 9.00 2.27 -4.08
C MET A 112 9.11 3.09 -5.38
N LEU A 113 8.36 4.19 -5.48
CA LEU A 113 8.44 5.09 -6.61
C LEU A 113 9.83 5.73 -6.72
N ALA A 114 10.39 6.25 -5.62
CA ALA A 114 11.73 6.85 -5.63
C ALA A 114 12.80 5.85 -6.10
N ASN A 115 12.74 4.61 -5.63
CA ASN A 115 13.64 3.55 -6.05
C ASN A 115 13.49 3.25 -7.56
N TRP A 116 12.25 3.15 -8.06
CA TRP A 116 12.01 2.94 -9.51
C TRP A 116 12.69 4.02 -10.34
N LEU A 117 12.43 5.30 -10.02
CA LEU A 117 12.97 6.45 -10.75
C LEU A 117 14.50 6.49 -10.74
N ARG A 118 15.15 6.01 -9.68
CA ARG A 118 16.62 5.95 -9.57
C ARG A 118 17.23 4.79 -10.34
N LEU A 119 16.57 3.63 -10.29
CA LEU A 119 17.10 2.41 -10.87
C LEU A 119 16.94 2.39 -12.40
N ASP A 120 15.79 2.85 -12.91
CA ASP A 120 15.49 2.79 -14.35
C ASP A 120 16.09 3.99 -15.11
N THR A 121 17.41 3.99 -15.33
CA THR A 121 18.07 5.05 -16.11
C THR A 121 17.90 4.89 -17.63
N ALA A 122 17.23 3.82 -18.08
CA ALA A 122 17.00 3.54 -19.49
C ALA A 122 15.83 4.34 -20.08
N ARG A 123 15.01 4.97 -19.23
CA ARG A 123 13.78 5.67 -19.59
C ARG A 123 13.76 7.08 -19.01
N ASP A 124 12.95 7.95 -19.63
CA ASP A 124 12.74 9.31 -19.17
C ASP A 124 11.44 9.36 -18.35
N HIS A 125 11.57 9.64 -17.05
CA HIS A 125 10.46 9.56 -16.12
C HIS A 125 9.80 10.92 -15.85
N HIS A 126 8.47 10.91 -15.86
CA HIS A 126 7.61 12.01 -15.43
C HIS A 126 6.69 11.54 -14.31
N VAL A 127 6.33 12.42 -13.39
CA VAL A 127 5.43 12.15 -12.26
C VAL A 127 4.24 13.09 -12.33
N CYS A 128 3.03 12.53 -12.21
CA CYS A 128 1.78 13.28 -12.15
C CYS A 128 1.01 12.95 -10.86
N LEU A 129 0.82 13.96 -10.02
CA LEU A 129 0.10 13.88 -8.76
C LEU A 129 -1.38 14.26 -8.96
N THR A 130 -2.32 13.35 -8.65
CA THR A 130 -3.76 13.61 -8.85
C THR A 130 -4.41 14.35 -7.67
N GLY A 131 -3.79 14.36 -6.49
CA GLY A 131 -4.42 14.85 -5.27
C GLY A 131 -3.49 15.15 -4.09
N GLN A 132 -2.29 15.72 -4.29
CA GLN A 132 -1.29 15.96 -3.24
C GLN A 132 -1.81 16.77 -2.02
N GLY A 133 -2.73 17.70 -2.26
CA GLY A 133 -3.20 18.70 -1.32
C GLY A 133 -2.09 19.67 -0.92
N ASP A 134 -2.20 20.27 0.28
CA ASP A 134 -1.12 21.12 0.84
C ASP A 134 0.07 20.33 1.41
N ARG A 135 0.33 19.11 0.93
CA ARG A 135 1.54 18.36 1.31
C ARG A 135 2.68 18.72 0.37
N ASP A 136 3.89 18.79 0.92
CA ASP A 136 5.08 18.94 0.12
C ASP A 136 5.37 17.64 -0.63
N VAL A 137 5.97 17.76 -1.82
CA VAL A 137 6.47 16.60 -2.56
C VAL A 137 7.85 16.27 -1.98
N PRO A 138 8.11 15.03 -1.54
CA PRO A 138 9.37 14.66 -0.92
C PRO A 138 10.58 14.88 -1.83
N GLU A 139 11.67 15.40 -1.26
CA GLU A 139 12.94 15.67 -1.98
C GLU A 139 13.46 14.43 -2.72
N LYS A 140 13.36 13.25 -2.09
CA LYS A 140 13.72 11.97 -2.71
C LYS A 140 13.05 11.67 -4.06
N LEU A 141 11.94 12.33 -4.39
CA LEU A 141 11.32 12.27 -5.72
C LEU A 141 11.76 13.43 -6.62
N THR A 142 11.90 14.65 -6.10
CA THR A 142 12.27 15.80 -6.92
C THR A 142 13.73 15.72 -7.37
N ASP A 143 14.61 15.17 -6.55
CA ASP A 143 16.05 15.09 -6.79
C ASP A 143 16.42 14.16 -7.94
N VAL A 144 15.52 13.23 -8.27
CA VAL A 144 15.72 12.22 -9.32
C VAL A 144 15.04 12.61 -10.63
N LEU A 145 14.20 13.64 -10.62
CA LEU A 145 13.53 14.14 -11.81
C LEU A 145 14.45 15.14 -12.52
N GLY A 146 14.69 14.92 -13.82
CA GLY A 146 15.61 15.76 -14.60
C GLY A 146 15.16 17.22 -14.79
N SER A 147 13.92 17.56 -14.47
CA SER A 147 13.44 18.95 -14.47
C SER A 147 12.18 19.13 -13.63
N ALA A 148 11.91 20.37 -13.21
CA ALA A 148 10.64 20.72 -12.57
C ALA A 148 9.41 20.45 -13.46
N ALA A 149 9.57 20.49 -14.79
CA ALA A 149 8.51 20.19 -15.75
C ALA A 149 8.15 18.69 -15.80
N ALA A 150 9.01 17.81 -15.28
CA ALA A 150 8.73 16.39 -15.15
C ALA A 150 7.76 16.08 -14.00
N LEU A 151 7.44 17.05 -13.15
CA LEU A 151 6.48 16.92 -12.06
C LEU A 151 5.22 17.79 -12.31
N VAL A 152 4.06 17.15 -12.37
CA VAL A 152 2.77 17.84 -12.51
C VAL A 152 1.88 17.58 -11.30
N ARG A 153 1.23 18.63 -10.78
CA ARG A 153 0.24 18.55 -9.70
C ARG A 153 -1.12 18.98 -10.22
N LEU A 154 -1.97 18.00 -10.55
CA LEU A 154 -3.29 18.26 -11.16
C LEU A 154 -4.23 18.98 -10.19
N ASP A 155 -4.13 18.69 -8.90
CA ASP A 155 -4.98 19.28 -7.88
C ASP A 155 -4.63 20.73 -7.53
N ALA A 156 -3.40 21.15 -7.84
CA ALA A 156 -2.99 22.56 -7.79
C ALA A 156 -3.54 23.36 -8.98
N ARG A 157 -3.80 22.71 -10.12
CA ARG A 157 -4.31 23.33 -11.35
C ARG A 157 -5.83 23.30 -11.45
N HIS A 158 -6.43 22.21 -10.99
CA HIS A 158 -7.85 21.93 -11.14
C HIS A 158 -8.49 21.50 -9.82
N ARG A 159 -9.58 22.18 -9.46
CA ARG A 159 -10.36 21.82 -8.27
C ARG A 159 -11.25 20.59 -8.49
N ARG A 160 -11.81 20.44 -9.69
CA ARG A 160 -12.78 19.39 -10.04
C ARG A 160 -12.07 18.13 -10.49
N LEU A 161 -12.59 16.97 -10.08
CA LEU A 161 -12.00 15.67 -10.41
C LEU A 161 -12.02 15.38 -11.91
N VAL A 162 -13.11 15.75 -12.61
CA VAL A 162 -13.22 15.53 -14.05
C VAL A 162 -12.25 16.40 -14.87
N ASP A 163 -11.96 17.62 -14.40
CA ASP A 163 -11.01 18.51 -15.06
C ASP A 163 -9.56 18.00 -14.88
N ARG A 164 -9.23 17.44 -13.71
CA ARG A 164 -7.96 16.72 -13.49
C ARG A 164 -7.83 15.52 -14.41
N ALA A 165 -8.90 14.76 -14.58
CA ALA A 165 -8.89 13.57 -15.43
C ALA A 165 -8.71 13.92 -16.92
N ALA A 166 -9.29 15.04 -17.38
CA ALA A 166 -9.05 15.56 -18.72
C ALA A 166 -7.57 15.95 -18.93
N GLU A 167 -6.98 16.72 -18.02
CA GLU A 167 -5.56 17.08 -18.11
C GLU A 167 -4.64 15.84 -18.03
N LEU A 168 -4.96 14.85 -17.18
CA LEU A 168 -4.22 13.60 -17.11
C LEU A 168 -4.26 12.83 -18.45
N ARG A 169 -5.42 12.78 -19.10
CA ARG A 169 -5.55 12.15 -20.42
C ARG A 169 -4.66 12.85 -21.45
N ASP A 170 -4.64 14.17 -21.46
CA ASP A 170 -3.77 14.95 -22.34
C ASP A 170 -2.29 14.68 -22.06
N LEU A 171 -1.89 14.63 -20.79
CA LEU A 171 -0.52 14.35 -20.39
C LEU A 171 -0.07 12.96 -20.82
N ALA A 172 -0.92 11.94 -20.64
CA ALA A 172 -0.61 10.55 -20.97
C ALA A 172 -0.19 10.38 -22.44
N ARG A 173 -0.82 11.10 -23.38
CA ARG A 173 -0.54 11.02 -24.84
C ARG A 173 0.87 11.43 -25.26
N ALA A 174 1.61 12.10 -24.38
CA ALA A 174 2.99 12.49 -24.61
C ALA A 174 4.01 11.44 -24.14
N HIS A 175 3.56 10.26 -23.68
CA HIS A 175 4.39 9.23 -23.09
C HIS A 175 4.15 7.88 -23.78
N ASP A 176 5.16 7.02 -23.74
CA ASP A 176 5.08 5.66 -24.31
C ASP A 176 4.34 4.72 -23.35
N HIS A 177 4.53 4.91 -22.04
CA HIS A 177 3.88 4.13 -20.99
C HIS A 177 3.31 5.02 -19.89
N VAL A 178 2.24 4.56 -19.27
CA VAL A 178 1.68 5.11 -18.04
C VAL A 178 1.73 4.06 -16.95
N VAL A 179 2.29 4.39 -15.79
CA VAL A 179 2.34 3.49 -14.63
C VAL A 179 1.57 4.11 -13.47
N LEU A 180 0.50 3.45 -13.05
CA LEU A 180 -0.37 3.89 -11.97
C LEU A 180 0.15 3.35 -10.63
N HIS A 181 0.58 4.28 -9.79
CA HIS A 181 0.93 4.13 -8.37
C HIS A 181 -0.14 4.83 -7.54
N VAL A 182 -1.41 4.57 -7.84
CA VAL A 182 -2.53 5.34 -7.29
C VAL A 182 -3.10 4.69 -6.04
N HIS A 183 -3.58 5.51 -5.11
CA HIS A 183 -4.34 5.01 -3.98
C HIS A 183 -5.58 4.24 -4.47
N PRO A 184 -6.08 3.30 -3.65
CA PRO A 184 -7.23 2.47 -4.00
C PRO A 184 -8.50 3.21 -4.43
N ASN A 185 -8.68 4.46 -4.00
CA ASN A 185 -9.85 5.27 -4.28
C ASN A 185 -9.64 6.33 -5.38
N ASP A 186 -8.51 6.32 -6.10
CA ASP A 186 -8.24 7.34 -7.12
C ASP A 186 -9.10 7.17 -8.37
N VAL A 187 -10.16 7.97 -8.45
CA VAL A 187 -11.05 8.00 -9.61
C VAL A 187 -10.51 8.81 -10.78
N VAL A 188 -9.53 9.69 -10.55
CA VAL A 188 -9.00 10.60 -11.59
C VAL A 188 -8.27 9.78 -12.65
N ALA A 189 -7.40 8.87 -12.23
CA ALA A 189 -6.70 7.96 -13.15
C ALA A 189 -7.67 7.08 -13.94
N SER A 190 -8.67 6.50 -13.27
CA SER A 190 -9.66 5.65 -13.92
C SER A 190 -10.50 6.39 -14.96
N ILE A 191 -11.01 7.59 -14.63
CA ILE A 191 -11.80 8.42 -15.57
C ILE A 191 -10.93 8.83 -16.78
N ALA A 192 -9.67 9.19 -16.55
CA ALA A 192 -8.78 9.64 -17.60
C ALA A 192 -8.47 8.54 -18.62
N LEU A 193 -8.22 7.31 -18.14
CA LEU A 193 -7.53 6.26 -18.90
C LEU A 193 -8.38 5.02 -19.21
N ALA A 194 -9.59 4.89 -18.65
CA ALA A 194 -10.51 3.80 -19.00
C ALA A 194 -10.98 3.86 -20.48
N PRO A 195 -11.33 5.03 -21.06
CA PRO A 195 -11.72 5.08 -22.46
C PRO A 195 -10.56 4.77 -23.41
N ARG A 196 -10.81 3.90 -24.37
CA ARG A 196 -9.87 3.53 -25.44
C ARG A 196 -9.94 4.55 -26.56
N THR A 197 -9.22 5.65 -26.39
CA THR A 197 -9.04 6.66 -27.42
C THR A 197 -7.82 6.34 -28.28
N GLU A 198 -7.85 6.76 -29.55
CA GLU A 198 -6.71 6.61 -30.45
C GLU A 198 -5.47 7.29 -29.87
N GLY A 199 -4.35 6.57 -29.80
CA GLY A 199 -3.10 7.09 -29.22
C GLY A 199 -3.05 7.11 -27.69
N ARG A 200 -3.96 6.41 -27.00
CA ARG A 200 -3.80 6.12 -25.56
C ARG A 200 -2.60 5.17 -25.38
N PRO A 201 -1.60 5.51 -24.53
CA PRO A 201 -0.47 4.63 -24.25
C PRO A 201 -0.89 3.38 -23.49
N GLU A 202 0.03 2.42 -23.37
CA GLU A 202 -0.16 1.29 -22.48
C GLU A 202 -0.19 1.75 -21.01
N VAL A 203 -1.16 1.27 -20.25
CA VAL A 203 -1.37 1.62 -18.85
C VAL A 203 -1.11 0.41 -17.97
N LEU A 204 -0.14 0.51 -17.07
CA LEU A 204 0.16 -0.50 -16.07
C LEU A 204 -0.34 -0.02 -14.71
N LEU A 205 -0.96 -0.88 -13.91
CA LEU A 205 -1.33 -0.57 -12.53
C LEU A 205 -0.48 -1.41 -11.57
N VAL A 206 0.26 -0.75 -10.70
CA VAL A 206 1.06 -1.42 -9.67
C VAL A 206 0.16 -1.78 -8.50
N ASN A 207 -0.06 -3.07 -8.29
CA ASN A 207 -0.96 -3.61 -7.26
C ASN A 207 -0.29 -3.60 -5.88
N HIS A 208 0.03 -2.42 -5.37
CA HIS A 208 0.67 -2.24 -4.06
C HIS A 208 -0.32 -2.34 -2.88
N ALA A 209 -1.62 -2.45 -3.16
CA ALA A 209 -2.71 -2.50 -2.19
C ALA A 209 -3.64 -3.69 -2.51
N ASP A 210 -3.02 -4.81 -2.88
CA ASP A 210 -3.66 -6.08 -3.23
C ASP A 210 -4.63 -6.64 -2.17
N HIS A 211 -4.46 -6.33 -0.90
CA HIS A 211 -5.26 -6.80 0.23
C HIS A 211 -6.52 -5.96 0.49
N VAL A 212 -6.81 -4.94 -0.33
CA VAL A 212 -8.00 -4.08 -0.17
C VAL A 212 -8.75 -3.86 -1.48
N PHE A 213 -9.97 -3.34 -1.36
CA PHE A 213 -10.74 -2.85 -2.50
C PHE A 213 -10.01 -1.69 -3.18
N TRP A 214 -9.89 -1.73 -4.51
CA TRP A 214 -9.42 -0.61 -5.32
C TRP A 214 -10.19 -0.47 -6.65
N VAL A 215 -10.11 0.71 -7.26
CA VAL A 215 -10.58 1.00 -8.64
C VAL A 215 -9.39 1.19 -9.60
N GLY A 216 -9.65 1.14 -10.90
CA GLY A 216 -8.65 1.30 -11.97
C GLY A 216 -8.47 0.05 -12.83
N GLY A 217 -9.22 -1.01 -12.55
CA GLY A 217 -9.12 -2.27 -13.29
C GLY A 217 -9.55 -2.13 -14.74
N ALA A 218 -10.48 -1.22 -15.06
CA ALA A 218 -10.86 -0.93 -16.44
C ALA A 218 -9.84 -0.04 -17.18
N ALA A 219 -9.05 0.75 -16.44
CA ALA A 219 -8.06 1.66 -17.01
C ALA A 219 -6.74 0.97 -17.37
N ALA A 220 -6.34 -0.03 -16.60
CA ALA A 220 -5.07 -0.72 -16.79
C ALA A 220 -5.13 -1.77 -17.92
N ASP A 221 -4.11 -1.82 -18.76
CA ASP A 221 -3.85 -2.94 -19.67
C ASP A 221 -3.32 -4.15 -18.90
N ARG A 222 -2.31 -3.92 -18.06
CA ARG A 222 -1.70 -4.93 -17.19
C ARG A 222 -1.76 -4.52 -15.72
N ILE A 223 -1.95 -5.50 -14.84
CA ILE A 223 -1.81 -5.35 -13.39
C ILE A 223 -0.46 -5.94 -12.99
N VAL A 224 0.44 -5.10 -12.51
CA VAL A 224 1.78 -5.50 -12.04
C VAL A 224 1.67 -5.87 -10.56
N ASN A 225 1.85 -7.15 -10.26
CA ASN A 225 1.79 -7.69 -8.91
C ASN A 225 3.19 -7.81 -8.33
N LEU A 226 3.32 -7.40 -7.07
CA LEU A 226 4.55 -7.52 -6.28
C LEU A 226 4.58 -8.82 -5.46
N ARG A 227 3.47 -9.55 -5.44
CA ARG A 227 3.21 -10.73 -4.59
C ARG A 227 2.36 -11.75 -5.34
N GLN A 228 2.63 -13.03 -5.10
CA GLN A 228 1.85 -14.13 -5.68
C GLN A 228 0.39 -14.10 -5.22
N SER A 229 0.17 -13.93 -3.91
CA SER A 229 -1.13 -13.79 -3.29
C SER A 229 -1.97 -12.67 -3.90
N GLY A 230 -1.34 -11.54 -4.24
CA GLY A 230 -2.00 -10.41 -4.88
C GLY A 230 -2.51 -10.71 -6.29
N ALA A 231 -1.71 -11.42 -7.09
CA ALA A 231 -2.10 -11.88 -8.42
C ALA A 231 -3.24 -12.93 -8.35
N ARG A 232 -3.15 -13.88 -7.42
CA ARG A 232 -4.22 -14.85 -7.19
C ARG A 232 -5.52 -14.15 -6.79
N LEU A 233 -5.46 -13.15 -5.91
CA LEU A 233 -6.64 -12.38 -5.50
C LEU A 233 -7.27 -11.59 -6.67
N ASN A 234 -6.45 -11.09 -7.61
CA ASN A 234 -6.96 -10.45 -8.82
C ASN A 234 -7.82 -11.40 -9.65
N VAL A 235 -7.35 -12.62 -9.87
CA VAL A 235 -8.08 -13.64 -10.63
C VAL A 235 -9.33 -14.08 -9.87
N GLU A 236 -9.18 -14.53 -8.63
CA GLU A 236 -10.25 -15.18 -7.87
C GLU A 236 -11.34 -14.23 -7.36
N ARG A 237 -10.97 -12.98 -7.01
CA ARG A 237 -11.87 -12.07 -6.29
C ARG A 237 -12.17 -10.78 -7.04
N ARG A 238 -11.29 -10.34 -7.95
CA ARG A 238 -11.53 -9.13 -8.77
C ARG A 238 -12.06 -9.44 -10.17
N GLY A 239 -11.90 -10.68 -10.65
CA GLY A 239 -12.28 -11.03 -12.03
C GLY A 239 -11.34 -10.45 -13.08
N VAL A 240 -10.08 -10.20 -12.72
CA VAL A 240 -9.04 -9.79 -13.67
C VAL A 240 -8.47 -11.07 -14.33
N PRO A 241 -8.51 -11.19 -15.67
CA PRO A 241 -7.94 -12.34 -16.37
C PRO A 241 -6.48 -12.58 -16.01
N GLU A 242 -6.08 -13.85 -15.91
CA GLU A 242 -4.70 -14.24 -15.60
C GLU A 242 -3.69 -13.61 -16.58
N ALA A 243 -4.00 -13.60 -17.88
CA ALA A 243 -3.18 -13.00 -18.93
C ALA A 243 -2.91 -11.47 -18.77
N ARG A 244 -3.66 -10.77 -17.91
CA ARG A 244 -3.44 -9.35 -17.58
C ARG A 244 -2.56 -9.15 -16.35
N ASN A 245 -2.19 -10.22 -15.64
CA ASN A 245 -1.31 -10.13 -14.48
C ASN A 245 0.14 -10.29 -14.92
N ALA A 246 0.97 -9.33 -14.54
CA ALA A 246 2.43 -9.40 -14.65
C ALA A 246 3.03 -9.43 -13.25
N PHE A 247 4.28 -9.91 -13.14
CA PHE A 247 5.04 -9.91 -11.90
C PHE A 247 6.30 -9.09 -12.07
N VAL A 248 6.57 -8.22 -11.11
CA VAL A 248 7.86 -7.54 -10.97
C VAL A 248 8.17 -7.49 -9.49
N VAL A 249 9.37 -7.89 -9.11
CA VAL A 249 9.86 -7.75 -7.74
C VAL A 249 9.91 -6.27 -7.37
N ARG A 250 9.75 -5.96 -6.09
CA ARG A 250 9.62 -4.56 -5.67
C ARG A 250 10.91 -3.77 -5.97
N PRO A 251 10.87 -2.55 -6.53
CA PRO A 251 12.09 -1.75 -6.66
C PRO A 251 12.73 -1.50 -5.29
N LEU A 252 13.99 -1.92 -5.18
CA LEU A 252 14.80 -1.88 -3.98
C LEU A 252 16.16 -1.33 -4.35
N GLN A 253 16.59 -0.27 -3.66
CA GLN A 253 18.00 0.12 -3.70
C GLN A 253 18.72 -0.76 -2.68
N LEU A 254 19.62 -1.61 -3.17
CA LEU A 254 20.48 -2.39 -2.31
C LEU A 254 21.35 -1.41 -1.50
N ARG A 255 21.17 -1.44 -0.19
CA ARG A 255 22.06 -0.76 0.74
C ARG A 255 22.94 -1.83 1.34
N GLU A 256 24.23 -1.72 1.06
CA GLU A 256 25.24 -2.51 1.74
C GLU A 256 25.30 -2.09 3.21
N ARG A 257 25.83 -2.99 4.02
CA ARG A 257 26.20 -2.69 5.39
C ARG A 257 27.34 -1.67 5.39
N GLU A 258 27.07 -0.47 5.90
CA GLU A 258 28.03 0.61 6.07
C GLU A 258 28.90 0.40 7.33
N HIS A 259 28.31 -0.20 8.37
CA HIS A 259 28.92 -0.43 9.67
C HIS A 259 28.89 -1.91 10.08
N PRO A 260 29.98 -2.44 10.67
CA PRO A 260 29.93 -3.70 11.39
C PRO A 260 28.81 -3.69 12.46
N ARG A 261 28.16 -4.83 12.69
CA ARG A 261 27.01 -4.93 13.64
C ARG A 261 27.30 -4.26 14.99
N ARG A 262 28.51 -4.44 15.54
CA ARG A 262 28.95 -3.81 16.80
C ARG A 262 28.85 -2.28 16.80
N GLU A 263 29.17 -1.62 15.69
CA GLU A 263 29.17 -0.16 15.57
C GLU A 263 27.74 0.35 15.43
N ALA A 264 26.90 -0.34 14.65
CA ALA A 264 25.48 -0.05 14.56
C ALA A 264 24.79 -0.21 15.93
N ARG A 265 25.12 -1.28 16.69
CA ARG A 265 24.64 -1.48 18.06
C ARG A 265 25.08 -0.36 19.00
N ALA A 266 26.36 0.02 18.96
CA ALA A 266 26.88 1.12 19.78
C ALA A 266 26.18 2.45 19.47
N ALA A 267 25.91 2.75 18.20
CA ALA A 267 25.17 3.95 17.78
C ALA A 267 23.72 3.97 18.31
N LEU A 268 23.13 2.79 18.55
CA LEU A 268 21.79 2.62 19.11
C LEU A 268 21.79 2.44 20.63
N GLY A 269 22.96 2.34 21.27
CA GLY A 269 23.07 2.01 22.70
C GLY A 269 22.61 0.60 23.05
N ILE A 270 22.76 -0.34 22.10
CA ILE A 270 22.54 -1.78 22.28
C ILE A 270 23.87 -2.41 22.72
N ALA A 271 23.82 -3.43 23.59
CA ALA A 271 25.02 -4.12 24.04
C ALA A 271 25.76 -4.77 22.86
N GLU A 272 27.10 -4.74 22.89
CA GLU A 272 27.93 -5.21 21.77
C GLU A 272 27.73 -6.72 21.52
N ASP A 273 27.57 -7.50 22.58
CA ASP A 273 27.41 -8.94 22.59
C ASP A 273 25.95 -9.41 22.47
N ALA A 274 24.99 -8.48 22.37
CA ALA A 274 23.58 -8.82 22.19
C ALA A 274 23.33 -9.57 20.87
N VAL A 275 22.39 -10.52 20.89
CA VAL A 275 21.84 -11.15 19.70
C VAL A 275 20.49 -10.50 19.40
N VAL A 276 20.46 -9.67 18.35
CA VAL A 276 19.36 -8.74 18.06
C VAL A 276 18.36 -9.35 17.09
N VAL A 277 17.11 -9.47 17.55
CA VAL A 277 15.94 -9.68 16.70
C VAL A 277 15.34 -8.32 16.34
N ALA A 278 15.25 -8.01 15.06
CA ALA A 278 14.71 -6.76 14.55
C ALA A 278 13.37 -6.95 13.81
N SER A 279 12.48 -5.98 13.92
CA SER A 279 11.28 -5.86 13.08
C SER A 279 10.98 -4.40 12.78
N ALA A 280 10.59 -4.05 11.56
CA ALA A 280 10.33 -2.65 11.18
C ALA A 280 9.13 -2.47 10.24
N ALA A 281 8.09 -1.78 10.72
CA ALA A 281 6.89 -1.51 9.95
C ALA A 281 6.07 -0.34 10.53
N ASP A 282 5.08 0.18 9.79
CA ASP A 282 4.13 1.14 10.38
C ASP A 282 3.34 0.50 11.54
N THR A 283 3.04 1.27 12.59
CA THR A 283 2.41 0.78 13.84
C THR A 283 1.16 -0.07 13.61
N TYR A 284 0.31 0.30 12.63
CA TYR A 284 -0.94 -0.42 12.37
C TYR A 284 -0.71 -1.87 11.90
N LYS A 285 0.47 -2.20 11.39
CA LYS A 285 0.84 -3.54 10.91
C LYS A 285 1.14 -4.53 12.04
N TYR A 286 1.37 -4.02 13.25
CA TYR A 286 1.56 -4.80 14.47
C TYR A 286 0.27 -4.99 15.28
N ALA A 287 -0.82 -4.33 14.86
CA ALA A 287 -2.08 -4.33 15.60
C ALA A 287 -3.06 -5.33 15.00
N ALA A 288 -3.31 -6.45 15.69
CA ALA A 288 -4.46 -7.30 15.45
C ALA A 288 -5.62 -6.85 16.36
N ALA A 289 -6.82 -6.61 15.80
CA ALA A 289 -8.01 -6.48 16.64
C ALA A 289 -8.44 -7.89 17.04
N GLY A 290 -7.85 -8.41 18.11
CA GLY A 290 -8.08 -9.77 18.59
C GLY A 290 -7.12 -10.81 17.99
N GLY A 291 -6.59 -11.64 18.87
CA GLY A 291 -5.61 -12.67 18.55
C GLY A 291 -4.22 -12.37 19.12
N GLU A 292 -3.35 -13.35 18.96
CA GLU A 292 -1.94 -13.29 19.32
C GLU A 292 -1.20 -12.22 18.50
N THR A 293 -0.41 -11.36 19.15
CA THR A 293 0.40 -10.33 18.49
C THR A 293 1.84 -10.80 18.26
N LEU A 294 2.61 -10.09 17.44
CA LEU A 294 4.03 -10.41 17.28
C LEU A 294 4.80 -10.33 18.62
N LEU A 295 4.45 -9.37 19.47
CA LEU A 295 5.05 -9.25 20.80
C LEU A 295 4.74 -10.47 21.67
N ASP A 296 3.48 -10.95 21.67
CA ASP A 296 3.08 -12.14 22.42
C ASP A 296 3.86 -13.39 21.99
N ILE A 297 4.18 -13.49 20.69
CA ILE A 297 4.90 -14.62 20.11
C ILE A 297 6.38 -14.59 20.47
N LEU A 298 7.03 -13.42 20.30
CA LEU A 298 8.48 -13.32 20.40
C LEU A 298 8.96 -13.14 21.84
N LEU A 299 8.18 -12.49 22.71
CA LEU A 299 8.61 -12.18 24.07
C LEU A 299 9.01 -13.43 24.89
N PRO A 300 8.28 -14.57 24.83
CA PRO A 300 8.72 -15.81 25.47
C PRO A 300 10.06 -16.34 24.93
N ALA A 301 10.26 -16.31 23.61
CA ALA A 301 11.50 -16.77 22.97
C ALA A 301 12.71 -15.92 23.39
N ILE A 302 12.53 -14.60 23.48
CA ILE A 302 13.58 -13.66 23.90
C ILE A 302 13.96 -13.88 25.36
N ARG A 303 13.00 -14.12 26.26
CA ARG A 303 13.27 -14.44 27.67
C ARG A 303 14.04 -15.75 27.86
N GLU A 304 13.88 -16.70 26.95
CA GLU A 304 14.50 -18.03 27.03
C GLU A 304 16.00 -18.02 26.68
N VAL A 305 16.47 -17.03 25.92
CA VAL A 305 17.85 -16.99 25.40
C VAL A 305 18.62 -15.83 26.04
N PRO A 306 19.62 -16.11 26.92
CA PRO A 306 20.45 -15.07 27.50
C PRO A 306 21.15 -14.21 26.44
N GLY A 307 21.09 -12.89 26.60
CA GLY A 307 21.69 -11.92 25.68
C GLY A 307 20.88 -11.66 24.41
N ALA A 308 19.71 -12.28 24.24
CA ALA A 308 18.81 -11.93 23.13
C ALA A 308 18.04 -10.64 23.42
N GLU A 309 17.93 -9.75 22.43
CA GLU A 309 17.17 -8.50 22.53
C GLU A 309 16.21 -8.36 21.34
N LEU A 310 14.97 -7.92 21.60
CA LEU A 310 13.97 -7.61 20.59
C LEU A 310 13.85 -6.09 20.40
N HIS A 311 14.16 -5.63 19.19
CA HIS A 311 14.05 -4.25 18.79
C HIS A 311 13.02 -4.08 17.69
N VAL A 312 12.08 -3.15 17.86
CA VAL A 312 10.97 -2.96 16.92
C VAL A 312 10.80 -1.49 16.53
N ALA A 313 10.95 -1.18 15.24
CA ALA A 313 10.69 0.15 14.69
C ALA A 313 9.24 0.23 14.18
N GLY A 314 8.53 1.29 14.58
CA GLY A 314 7.11 1.50 14.26
C GLY A 314 6.24 1.78 15.48
N PRO A 315 5.99 0.79 16.35
CA PRO A 315 5.27 0.97 17.60
C PRO A 315 6.03 1.91 18.55
N ALA A 316 5.30 2.77 19.26
CA ALA A 316 5.89 3.63 20.29
C ALA A 316 6.34 2.78 21.51
N PRO A 317 7.30 3.28 22.32
CA PRO A 317 7.75 2.64 23.57
C PRO A 317 6.71 2.76 24.70
N ASP A 318 5.45 2.49 24.41
CA ASP A 318 4.35 2.60 25.35
C ASP A 318 3.37 1.42 25.24
N GLY A 319 2.37 1.38 26.12
CA GLY A 319 1.40 0.31 26.18
C GLY A 319 2.07 -1.05 26.39
N ALA A 320 1.68 -2.06 25.61
CA ALA A 320 2.25 -3.40 25.71
C ALA A 320 3.76 -3.43 25.39
N TRP A 321 4.26 -2.49 24.58
CA TRP A 321 5.65 -2.48 24.13
C TRP A 321 6.65 -1.98 25.19
N SER A 322 6.19 -1.38 26.29
CA SER A 322 7.08 -0.91 27.37
C SER A 322 7.80 -2.06 28.07
N VAL A 323 7.22 -3.26 28.05
CA VAL A 323 7.78 -4.49 28.63
C VAL A 323 9.21 -4.78 28.15
N LEU A 324 9.53 -4.45 26.89
CA LEU A 324 10.86 -4.67 26.33
C LEU A 324 11.93 -3.88 27.09
N ALA A 325 11.64 -2.61 27.38
CA ALA A 325 12.57 -1.74 28.10
C ALA A 325 12.56 -2.02 29.61
N GLU A 326 11.39 -2.30 30.19
CA GLU A 326 11.22 -2.57 31.62
C GLU A 326 11.94 -3.85 32.06
N GLU A 327 11.97 -4.88 31.21
CA GLU A 327 12.64 -6.16 31.48
C GLU A 327 14.07 -6.23 30.92
N GLY A 328 14.56 -5.18 30.26
CA GLY A 328 15.89 -5.18 29.64
C GLY A 328 16.02 -6.17 28.47
N LEU A 329 14.92 -6.41 27.76
CA LEU A 329 14.82 -7.35 26.63
C LEU A 329 14.82 -6.64 25.26
N GLY A 330 15.17 -5.36 25.22
CA GLY A 330 15.26 -4.55 24.00
C GLY A 330 14.39 -3.30 24.05
N ARG A 331 13.87 -2.86 22.89
CA ARG A 331 13.16 -1.55 22.77
C ARG A 331 12.22 -1.47 21.56
N ALA A 332 11.04 -0.86 21.76
CA ALA A 332 10.25 -0.29 20.67
C ALA A 332 10.65 1.17 20.40
N TRP A 333 10.92 1.53 19.14
CA TRP A 333 11.58 2.80 18.79
C TRP A 333 10.63 3.92 18.36
N GLY A 334 9.35 3.61 18.15
CA GLY A 334 8.45 4.48 17.39
C GLY A 334 8.84 4.54 15.91
N LEU A 335 8.24 5.50 15.20
CA LEU A 335 8.54 5.73 13.79
C LEU A 335 9.93 6.33 13.63
N LEU A 336 10.79 5.66 12.87
CA LEU A 336 12.11 6.14 12.49
C LEU A 336 12.08 6.79 11.10
N PRO A 337 12.84 7.87 10.86
CA PRO A 337 12.96 8.49 9.54
C PRO A 337 13.75 7.63 8.55
N ASP A 338 14.74 6.89 9.05
CA ASP A 338 15.51 5.87 8.36
C ASP A 338 15.71 4.68 9.31
N VAL A 339 15.60 3.46 8.78
CA VAL A 339 15.76 2.21 9.53
C VAL A 339 17.10 1.54 9.26
N HIS A 340 17.95 2.07 8.38
CA HIS A 340 19.16 1.37 7.97
C HIS A 340 20.10 0.97 9.11
N THR A 341 20.55 1.92 9.95
CA THR A 341 21.39 1.59 11.12
C THR A 341 20.70 0.62 12.08
N PHE A 342 19.37 0.71 12.19
CA PHE A 342 18.56 -0.25 12.96
C PHE A 342 18.61 -1.66 12.35
N LEU A 343 18.51 -1.79 11.03
CA LEU A 343 18.61 -3.08 10.34
C LEU A 343 20.05 -3.61 10.34
N GLU A 344 21.07 -2.73 10.32
CA GLU A 344 22.46 -3.13 10.46
C GLU A 344 22.74 -3.79 11.81
N ALA A 345 22.07 -3.36 12.89
CA ALA A 345 22.29 -3.97 14.20
C ALA A 345 21.78 -5.43 14.32
N ALA A 346 20.92 -5.87 13.38
CA ALA A 346 20.17 -7.11 13.48
C ALA A 346 20.98 -8.38 13.16
N ASP A 347 20.76 -9.44 13.94
CA ASP A 347 21.20 -10.81 13.66
C ASP A 347 20.09 -11.67 13.05
N VAL A 348 18.83 -11.33 13.37
CA VAL A 348 17.63 -11.98 12.82
C VAL A 348 16.59 -10.89 12.54
N TYR A 349 15.91 -10.96 11.39
CA TYR A 349 14.81 -10.07 11.08
C TYR A 349 13.49 -10.83 10.99
N VAL A 350 12.47 -10.36 11.70
CA VAL A 350 11.12 -10.93 11.68
C VAL A 350 10.14 -9.89 11.12
N ASP A 351 9.43 -10.26 10.06
CA ASP A 351 8.45 -9.39 9.43
C ASP A 351 7.24 -9.10 10.33
N SER A 352 6.58 -7.96 10.12
CA SER A 352 5.45 -7.55 10.94
C SER A 352 4.25 -8.48 10.80
N TYR A 353 3.52 -8.67 11.90
CA TYR A 353 2.32 -9.49 11.99
C TYR A 353 1.22 -8.74 12.75
N PRO A 354 -0.05 -8.75 12.31
CA PRO A 354 -0.67 -9.65 11.32
C PRO A 354 -0.49 -9.27 9.85
N PHE A 355 0.20 -8.17 9.54
CA PHE A 355 0.34 -7.69 8.18
C PHE A 355 1.80 -7.42 7.81
N SER A 356 2.26 -8.04 6.74
CA SER A 356 3.66 -8.02 6.29
C SER A 356 4.19 -6.64 5.88
N SER A 357 5.50 -6.48 5.99
CA SER A 357 6.27 -5.30 5.59
C SER A 357 7.48 -5.69 4.75
N LEU A 358 7.20 -6.03 3.49
CA LEU A 358 8.17 -6.49 2.51
C LEU A 358 9.44 -5.63 2.39
N THR A 359 9.35 -4.30 2.50
CA THR A 359 10.49 -3.40 2.21
C THR A 359 11.63 -3.59 3.20
N SER A 360 11.36 -3.41 4.50
CA SER A 360 12.38 -3.54 5.53
C SER A 360 12.94 -4.96 5.62
N MET A 361 12.10 -5.97 5.30
CA MET A 361 12.54 -7.36 5.20
C MET A 361 13.56 -7.56 4.08
N LEU A 362 13.28 -7.05 2.88
CA LEU A 362 14.21 -7.13 1.76
C LEU A 362 15.51 -6.33 2.02
N GLU A 363 15.42 -5.18 2.69
CA GLU A 363 16.59 -4.38 3.12
C GLU A 363 17.45 -5.13 4.16
N ALA A 364 16.81 -5.84 5.10
CA ALA A 364 17.54 -6.68 6.06
C ALA A 364 18.21 -7.87 5.35
N ALA A 365 17.47 -8.57 4.49
CA ALA A 365 17.99 -9.68 3.70
C ALA A 365 19.18 -9.26 2.83
N SER A 366 19.14 -8.10 2.16
CA SER A 366 20.28 -7.62 1.36
C SER A 366 21.56 -7.45 2.17
N MET A 367 21.49 -7.23 3.49
CA MET A 367 22.67 -7.14 4.35
C MET A 367 23.12 -8.48 4.94
N GLY A 368 22.65 -9.59 4.38
CA GLY A 368 22.97 -10.95 4.82
C GLY A 368 22.33 -11.32 6.15
N THR A 369 21.19 -10.71 6.51
CA THR A 369 20.45 -11.05 7.73
C THR A 369 19.36 -12.09 7.40
N PRO A 370 19.24 -13.20 8.16
CA PRO A 370 18.17 -14.16 7.97
C PRO A 370 16.81 -13.50 8.23
N VAL A 371 15.85 -13.75 7.34
CA VAL A 371 14.51 -13.15 7.38
C VAL A 371 13.43 -14.22 7.58
N LEU A 372 12.46 -13.91 8.44
CA LEU A 372 11.34 -14.78 8.76
C LEU A 372 10.02 -14.03 8.60
N THR A 373 8.97 -14.73 8.15
CA THR A 373 7.60 -14.22 8.14
C THR A 373 6.65 -15.21 8.82
N LEU A 374 5.59 -14.68 9.44
CA LEU A 374 4.48 -15.48 9.93
C LEU A 374 3.31 -15.45 8.94
N ARG A 375 2.91 -16.63 8.45
CA ARG A 375 1.70 -16.87 7.64
C ARG A 375 0.75 -17.77 8.40
N ALA A 376 0.18 -17.24 9.49
CA ALA A 376 -0.79 -17.95 10.30
C ALA A 376 -2.12 -18.14 9.55
N GLY A 377 -2.58 -19.40 9.44
CA GLY A 377 -3.87 -19.75 8.85
C GLY A 377 -3.78 -20.39 7.47
N GLY A 378 -4.92 -20.47 6.76
CA GLY A 378 -5.02 -21.10 5.44
C GLY A 378 -4.48 -20.22 4.32
N ASP A 379 -4.32 -20.80 3.13
CA ASP A 379 -3.73 -20.12 1.97
C ASP A 379 -4.43 -18.81 1.60
N GLU A 380 -5.73 -18.66 1.87
CA GLU A 380 -6.49 -17.43 1.63
C GLU A 380 -5.95 -16.21 2.39
N LEU A 381 -5.22 -16.40 3.49
CA LEU A 381 -4.58 -15.33 4.26
C LEU A 381 -3.19 -14.96 3.74
N GLY A 382 -2.70 -15.63 2.67
CA GLY A 382 -1.38 -15.36 2.08
C GLY A 382 -1.14 -13.88 1.76
N VAL A 383 -2.18 -13.14 1.37
CA VAL A 383 -2.11 -11.70 1.04
C VAL A 383 -1.78 -10.79 2.25
N LEU A 384 -1.89 -11.33 3.47
CA LEU A 384 -1.49 -10.64 4.70
C LEU A 384 -0.03 -10.94 5.10
N GLY A 385 0.56 -12.01 4.58
CA GLY A 385 1.96 -12.38 4.82
C GLY A 385 2.90 -11.93 3.71
N ALA A 386 4.17 -12.29 3.83
CA ALA A 386 5.13 -12.14 2.75
C ALA A 386 5.13 -13.39 1.85
N ASP A 387 5.07 -13.18 0.53
CA ASP A 387 5.14 -14.21 -0.53
C ASP A 387 5.68 -13.59 -1.83
N THR A 388 6.87 -13.03 -1.69
CA THR A 388 7.55 -12.29 -2.74
C THR A 388 8.40 -13.26 -3.58
N PRO A 389 8.21 -13.31 -4.92
CA PRO A 389 8.81 -14.36 -5.76
C PRO A 389 10.33 -14.50 -5.62
N GLU A 390 11.03 -13.42 -5.31
CA GLU A 390 12.49 -13.39 -5.14
C GLU A 390 13.00 -14.15 -3.91
N LEU A 391 12.13 -14.48 -2.95
CA LEU A 391 12.49 -15.19 -1.72
C LEU A 391 11.69 -16.48 -1.51
N ASP A 392 10.97 -16.99 -2.52
CA ASP A 392 10.08 -18.16 -2.34
C ASP A 392 10.79 -19.40 -1.76
N ASP A 393 12.05 -19.63 -2.17
CA ASP A 393 12.84 -20.79 -1.72
C ASP A 393 13.71 -20.50 -0.48
N ASP A 394 13.94 -19.21 -0.18
CA ASP A 394 14.94 -18.76 0.81
C ASP A 394 14.29 -18.12 2.05
N LEU A 395 13.01 -17.73 1.99
CA LEU A 395 12.27 -17.16 3.11
C LEU A 395 11.78 -18.24 4.07
N LEU A 396 12.13 -18.11 5.34
CA LEU A 396 11.56 -18.95 6.38
C LEU A 396 10.12 -18.50 6.68
N VAL A 397 9.15 -19.35 6.35
CA VAL A 397 7.72 -19.09 6.52
C VAL A 397 7.15 -19.95 7.65
N ALA A 398 6.98 -19.36 8.83
CA ALA A 398 6.27 -20.01 9.94
C ALA A 398 4.75 -20.02 9.69
N ARG A 399 4.06 -21.11 10.04
CA ARG A 399 2.60 -21.30 9.90
C ARG A 399 1.83 -21.08 11.20
N SER A 400 2.53 -20.87 12.30
CA SER A 400 1.95 -20.55 13.61
C SER A 400 2.91 -19.70 14.45
N GLY A 401 2.40 -19.05 15.50
CA GLY A 401 3.23 -18.34 16.47
C GLY A 401 4.22 -19.26 17.17
N GLU A 402 3.80 -20.48 17.51
CA GLU A 402 4.67 -21.51 18.10
C GLU A 402 5.85 -21.88 17.20
N GLU A 403 5.59 -22.10 15.91
CA GLU A 403 6.64 -22.38 14.92
C GLU A 403 7.56 -21.17 14.73
N LEU A 404 7.02 -19.95 14.69
CA LEU A 404 7.83 -18.73 14.59
C LEU A 404 8.76 -18.60 15.81
N ALA A 405 8.22 -18.78 17.02
CA ALA A 405 9.00 -18.71 18.25
C ALA A 405 10.10 -19.78 18.27
N ALA A 406 9.79 -21.02 17.86
CA ALA A 406 10.76 -22.10 17.80
C ALA A 406 11.92 -21.80 16.82
N GLU A 407 11.61 -21.29 15.63
CA GLU A 407 12.62 -20.93 14.62
C GLU A 407 13.47 -19.72 15.06
N VAL A 408 12.86 -18.71 15.69
CA VAL A 408 13.61 -17.60 16.28
C VAL A 408 14.53 -18.09 17.39
N THR A 409 14.05 -18.91 18.32
CA THR A 409 14.87 -19.50 19.39
C THR A 409 16.03 -20.33 18.84
N ARG A 410 15.79 -21.13 17.78
CA ARG A 410 16.84 -21.89 17.10
C ARG A 410 17.92 -20.96 16.53
N LEU A 411 17.52 -19.93 15.79
CA LEU A 411 18.45 -18.97 15.20
C LEU A 411 19.18 -18.15 16.27
N LEU A 412 18.55 -17.80 17.39
CA LEU A 412 19.23 -17.11 18.50
C LEU A 412 20.36 -17.95 19.11
N ARG A 413 20.21 -19.28 19.14
CA ARG A 413 21.19 -20.22 19.71
C ARG A 413 22.29 -20.66 18.75
N ASP A 414 22.06 -20.56 17.44
CA ASP A 414 22.93 -21.15 16.40
C ASP A 414 23.47 -20.08 15.45
N SER A 415 24.69 -19.59 15.71
CA SER A 415 25.33 -18.58 14.85
C SER A 415 25.62 -19.10 13.44
N PRO A 416 26.20 -20.32 13.25
CA PRO A 416 26.37 -20.88 11.91
C PRO A 416 25.07 -20.95 11.11
N ALA A 417 23.95 -21.35 11.72
CA ALA A 417 22.66 -21.39 11.02
C ALA A 417 22.14 -19.99 10.64
N ARG A 418 22.40 -18.96 11.46
CA ARG A 418 22.09 -17.57 11.09
C ARG A 418 22.92 -17.11 9.89
N ASP A 419 24.21 -17.42 9.89
CA ASP A 419 25.13 -17.01 8.82
C ASP A 419 24.79 -17.70 7.50
N GLU A 420 24.48 -19.00 7.53
CA GLU A 420 24.05 -19.77 6.35
C GLU A 420 22.73 -19.24 5.78
N LEU A 421 21.70 -19.08 6.62
CA LEU A 421 20.40 -18.60 6.17
C LEU A 421 20.48 -17.13 5.70
N GLY A 422 21.23 -16.28 6.41
CA GLY A 422 21.45 -14.89 6.03
C GLY A 422 22.20 -14.76 4.70
N ALA A 423 23.19 -15.62 4.43
CA ALA A 423 23.86 -15.67 3.15
C ALA A 423 22.92 -16.12 2.01
N ALA A 424 22.06 -17.11 2.27
CA ALA A 424 21.07 -17.58 1.29
C ALA A 424 20.04 -16.51 0.94
N THR A 425 19.41 -15.89 1.95
CA THR A 425 18.42 -14.80 1.75
C THR A 425 19.06 -13.59 1.08
N GLY A 426 20.29 -13.23 1.48
CA GLY A 426 21.04 -12.15 0.86
C GLY A 426 21.34 -12.42 -0.61
N ALA A 427 21.83 -13.62 -0.95
CA ALA A 427 22.08 -13.99 -2.34
C ALA A 427 20.80 -13.93 -3.18
N ALA A 428 19.65 -14.34 -2.62
CA ALA A 428 18.36 -14.31 -3.29
C ALA A 428 17.90 -12.89 -3.66
N VAL A 429 18.01 -11.96 -2.72
CA VAL A 429 17.73 -10.54 -2.98
C VAL A 429 18.70 -9.99 -4.03
N HIS A 430 20.00 -10.28 -3.93
CA HIS A 430 20.98 -9.80 -4.92
C HIS A 430 20.73 -10.32 -6.33
N ARG A 431 20.29 -11.58 -6.50
CA ARG A 431 19.93 -12.12 -7.83
C ARG A 431 18.83 -11.30 -8.53
N SER A 432 17.92 -10.72 -7.77
CA SER A 432 16.74 -10.03 -8.30
C SER A 432 16.87 -8.51 -8.34
N HIS A 433 17.80 -7.94 -7.57
CA HIS A 433 17.96 -6.49 -7.41
C HIS A 433 19.36 -5.96 -7.78
N GLY A 434 20.38 -6.82 -7.82
CA GLY A 434 21.75 -6.46 -8.19
C GLY A 434 21.95 -6.31 -9.70
N ASP A 435 23.04 -5.65 -10.10
CA ASP A 435 23.56 -5.60 -11.48
C ASP A 435 22.55 -5.25 -12.58
N GLY A 436 21.53 -4.44 -12.26
CA GLY A 436 20.48 -4.05 -13.20
C GLY A 436 19.41 -5.12 -13.47
N ALA A 437 19.41 -6.24 -12.73
CA ALA A 437 18.42 -7.33 -12.87
C ALA A 437 16.98 -6.82 -12.74
N TRP A 438 16.74 -5.91 -11.78
CA TRP A 438 15.44 -5.28 -11.62
C TRP A 438 15.01 -4.45 -12.84
N VAL A 439 15.96 -3.71 -13.45
CA VAL A 439 15.72 -2.89 -14.64
C VAL A 439 15.40 -3.77 -15.85
N GLU A 440 16.08 -4.91 -15.99
CA GLU A 440 15.76 -5.90 -17.02
C GLU A 440 14.35 -6.48 -16.81
N ALA A 441 13.99 -6.84 -15.58
CA ALA A 441 12.69 -7.40 -15.25
C ALA A 441 11.54 -6.42 -15.53
N VAL A 442 11.68 -5.16 -15.11
CA VAL A 442 10.66 -4.13 -15.41
C VAL A 442 10.62 -3.80 -16.90
N GLY A 443 11.76 -3.84 -17.60
CA GLY A 443 11.84 -3.68 -19.04
C GLY A 443 11.04 -4.74 -19.78
N LYS A 444 11.15 -6.01 -19.40
CA LYS A 444 10.32 -7.10 -19.95
C LYS A 444 8.83 -6.84 -19.79
N VAL A 445 8.41 -6.20 -18.70
CA VAL A 445 6.99 -5.90 -18.43
C VAL A 445 6.51 -4.65 -19.17
N LEU A 446 7.33 -3.62 -19.30
CA LEU A 446 6.99 -2.40 -20.04
C LEU A 446 7.03 -2.63 -21.56
N ASP A 447 8.02 -3.37 -22.05
CA ASP A 447 8.27 -3.56 -23.47
C ASP A 447 7.51 -4.78 -24.04
N ALA A 448 6.79 -5.52 -23.20
CA ALA A 448 5.98 -6.65 -23.65
C ALA A 448 4.89 -6.20 -24.63
N PRO A 449 4.56 -7.03 -25.65
CA PRO A 449 3.47 -6.72 -26.58
C PRO A 449 2.14 -6.65 -25.81
N PRO A 450 1.24 -5.71 -26.15
CA PRO A 450 -0.02 -5.52 -25.44
C PRO A 450 -0.71 -6.85 -25.14
N ALA A 451 -1.16 -7.02 -23.88
CA ALA A 451 -1.79 -8.27 -23.47
C ALA A 451 -2.92 -8.66 -24.45
N SER A 452 -3.02 -9.94 -24.79
CA SER A 452 -4.02 -10.44 -25.72
C SER A 452 -5.42 -10.30 -25.13
N GLY A 453 -6.22 -9.44 -25.74
CA GLY A 453 -7.60 -9.17 -25.35
C GLY A 453 -7.76 -7.81 -24.67
N PRO A 454 -8.87 -7.08 -24.94
CA PRO A 454 -9.05 -5.75 -24.39
C PRO A 454 -9.11 -5.80 -22.86
N ALA A 455 -8.62 -4.75 -22.18
CA ALA A 455 -9.05 -4.54 -20.81
C ALA A 455 -10.56 -4.29 -20.83
N SER A 456 -11.33 -5.31 -20.47
CA SER A 456 -12.71 -5.15 -20.08
C SER A 456 -12.75 -4.63 -18.64
N ALA A 457 -13.91 -4.10 -18.23
CA ALA A 457 -14.23 -4.03 -16.82
C ALA A 457 -13.88 -5.40 -16.18
N PRO A 458 -13.32 -5.41 -14.96
CA PRO A 458 -13.09 -6.66 -14.25
C PRO A 458 -14.38 -7.49 -14.34
N GLY A 459 -14.25 -8.82 -14.53
CA GLY A 459 -15.40 -9.72 -14.48
C GLY A 459 -16.17 -9.54 -13.16
N ARG A 460 -17.31 -10.24 -13.01
CA ARG A 460 -18.12 -10.09 -11.80
C ARG A 460 -17.29 -10.39 -10.54
N ALA A 461 -16.93 -9.33 -9.80
CA ALA A 461 -16.16 -9.45 -8.57
C ALA A 461 -16.88 -10.40 -7.59
N VAL A 462 -16.11 -11.30 -6.99
CA VAL A 462 -16.66 -12.36 -6.13
C VAL A 462 -16.68 -11.86 -4.70
N ARG A 463 -17.89 -11.62 -4.19
CA ARG A 463 -18.09 -11.31 -2.77
C ARG A 463 -17.96 -12.57 -1.93
N ARG A 464 -17.19 -12.51 -0.83
CA ARG A 464 -17.16 -13.53 0.22
C ARG A 464 -17.19 -12.88 1.61
N THR A 465 -17.42 -13.68 2.63
CA THR A 465 -17.37 -13.29 4.05
C THR A 465 -16.51 -14.29 4.84
N GLY A 466 -15.45 -14.79 4.18
CA GLY A 466 -14.57 -15.85 4.69
C GLY A 466 -13.58 -15.36 5.75
N GLU A 467 -12.58 -16.17 6.08
CA GLU A 467 -11.56 -15.82 7.08
C GLU A 467 -10.79 -14.55 6.66
N LEU A 468 -10.39 -14.44 5.39
CA LEU A 468 -9.71 -13.23 4.89
C LEU A 468 -10.54 -11.97 5.12
N ASP A 469 -11.82 -12.00 4.78
CA ASP A 469 -12.70 -10.83 4.87
C ASP A 469 -12.91 -10.41 6.34
N ARG A 470 -13.03 -11.39 7.25
CA ARG A 470 -13.15 -11.14 8.69
C ARG A 470 -11.85 -10.63 9.29
N ARG A 471 -10.69 -11.19 8.92
CA ARG A 471 -9.37 -10.69 9.33
C ARG A 471 -9.13 -9.26 8.88
N LEU A 472 -9.46 -8.93 7.64
CA LEU A 472 -9.38 -7.56 7.13
C LEU A 472 -10.31 -6.62 7.90
N LEU A 473 -11.53 -7.06 8.24
CA LEU A 473 -12.47 -6.25 9.03
C LEU A 473 -11.89 -5.90 10.40
N LEU A 474 -11.28 -6.87 11.08
CA LEU A 474 -10.61 -6.69 12.37
C LEU A 474 -9.39 -5.78 12.24
N MET A 475 -8.51 -6.03 11.28
CA MET A 475 -7.33 -5.20 11.03
C MET A 475 -7.71 -3.74 10.76
N MET A 476 -8.74 -3.51 9.95
CA MET A 476 -9.22 -2.16 9.66
C MET A 476 -9.88 -1.49 10.87
N ALA A 477 -10.40 -2.24 11.85
CA ALA A 477 -10.99 -1.65 13.06
C ALA A 477 -9.97 -0.87 13.92
N ASN A 478 -8.66 -1.09 13.73
CA ASN A 478 -7.56 -0.45 14.47
C ASN A 478 -7.23 0.99 14.00
N GLY A 479 -8.27 1.79 13.73
CA GLY A 479 -8.12 3.22 13.42
C GLY A 479 -7.98 3.57 11.93
N VAL A 480 -7.89 2.58 11.04
CA VAL A 480 -7.96 2.80 9.58
C VAL A 480 -9.41 2.86 9.10
N GLY A 481 -10.28 2.04 9.69
CA GLY A 481 -11.69 1.92 9.40
C GLY A 481 -12.48 3.11 9.93
N GLN A 482 -13.28 3.72 9.06
CA GLN A 482 -13.83 5.06 9.30
C GLN A 482 -15.37 5.08 9.36
N GLY A 483 -16.03 3.99 8.97
CA GLY A 483 -17.47 3.97 8.72
C GLY A 483 -17.89 5.01 7.67
N LEU A 484 -19.20 5.20 7.49
CA LEU A 484 -19.71 6.18 6.53
C LEU A 484 -19.39 7.62 6.94
N ALA A 485 -19.54 7.94 8.23
CA ALA A 485 -19.28 9.29 8.75
C ALA A 485 -17.82 9.71 8.55
N GLY A 486 -16.86 8.83 8.88
CA GLY A 486 -15.45 9.12 8.67
C GLY A 486 -15.05 9.11 7.19
N THR A 487 -15.69 8.29 6.35
CA THR A 487 -15.53 8.38 4.88
C THR A 487 -15.94 9.76 4.38
N LEU A 488 -17.10 10.28 4.81
CA LEU A 488 -17.58 11.60 4.42
C LEU A 488 -16.70 12.73 4.94
N ASP A 489 -16.09 12.57 6.11
CA ASP A 489 -15.08 13.48 6.66
C ASP A 489 -13.84 13.54 5.76
N THR A 490 -13.31 12.38 5.36
CA THR A 490 -12.18 12.28 4.42
C THR A 490 -12.52 12.88 3.04
N MET A 491 -13.75 12.68 2.56
CA MET A 491 -14.22 13.23 1.28
C MET A 491 -14.65 14.69 1.35
N SER A 492 -14.68 15.31 2.52
CA SER A 492 -15.15 16.68 2.71
C SER A 492 -14.46 17.67 1.77
N ALA A 493 -13.15 17.52 1.57
CA ALA A 493 -12.34 18.33 0.66
C ALA A 493 -12.93 18.42 -0.76
N GLN A 494 -13.53 17.33 -1.25
CA GLN A 494 -14.12 17.21 -2.58
C GLN A 494 -15.58 17.67 -2.64
N LEU A 495 -16.26 17.82 -1.49
CA LEU A 495 -17.64 18.29 -1.42
C LEU A 495 -17.72 19.82 -1.55
N SER A 496 -18.74 20.30 -2.28
CA SER A 496 -19.09 21.71 -2.29
C SER A 496 -19.59 22.17 -0.92
N TRP A 497 -19.43 23.46 -0.60
CA TRP A 497 -19.84 24.02 0.69
C TRP A 497 -21.29 23.70 1.09
N PRO A 498 -22.32 23.89 0.22
CA PRO A 498 -23.69 23.51 0.57
C PRO A 498 -23.84 22.03 0.93
N ARG A 499 -23.07 21.15 0.29
CA ARG A 499 -23.09 19.72 0.56
C ARG A 499 -22.35 19.35 1.83
N ARG A 500 -21.27 20.06 2.18
CA ARG A 500 -20.62 19.91 3.48
C ARG A 500 -21.59 20.21 4.61
N VAL A 501 -22.33 21.32 4.50
CA VAL A 501 -23.35 21.72 5.49
C VAL A 501 -24.47 20.69 5.57
N GLU A 502 -25.01 20.25 4.42
CA GLU A 502 -26.06 19.22 4.40
C GLU A 502 -25.59 17.89 5.01
N THR A 503 -24.38 17.44 4.66
CA THR A 503 -23.78 16.23 5.22
C THR A 503 -23.55 16.35 6.71
N ALA A 504 -23.02 17.49 7.18
CA ALA A 504 -22.84 17.77 8.60
C ALA A 504 -24.18 17.76 9.35
N ALA A 505 -25.22 18.39 8.78
CA ALA A 505 -26.56 18.40 9.38
C ALA A 505 -27.18 17.00 9.45
N ARG A 506 -26.97 16.15 8.44
CA ARG A 506 -27.43 14.75 8.44
C ARG A 506 -26.70 13.91 9.49
N LEU A 507 -25.38 14.05 9.59
CA LEU A 507 -24.56 13.33 10.56
C LEU A 507 -24.78 13.84 12.00
N ALA A 508 -25.17 15.11 12.18
CA ALA A 508 -25.49 15.67 13.49
C ALA A 508 -26.73 15.00 14.08
N ARG A 509 -27.73 14.71 13.24
CA ARG A 509 -28.95 13.98 13.65
C ARG A 509 -28.68 12.54 14.10
N THR A 510 -27.55 11.96 13.71
CA THR A 510 -27.16 10.59 14.12
C THR A 510 -26.06 10.59 15.19
N GLY A 511 -25.72 11.75 15.76
CA GLY A 511 -24.67 11.88 16.78
C GLY A 511 -23.25 11.65 16.24
N THR A 512 -23.05 11.67 14.93
CA THR A 512 -21.77 11.34 14.27
C THR A 512 -21.13 12.52 13.52
N ALA A 513 -21.69 13.73 13.63
CA ALA A 513 -21.12 14.92 13.01
C ALA A 513 -19.74 15.25 13.59
N ARG A 514 -18.76 15.44 12.69
CA ARG A 514 -17.43 15.90 13.05
C ARG A 514 -17.26 17.39 12.69
N PRO A 515 -16.63 18.21 13.55
CA PRO A 515 -16.39 19.64 13.26
C PRO A 515 -15.64 19.88 11.94
N ALA A 516 -14.79 18.94 11.53
CA ALA A 516 -13.99 19.01 10.32
C ALA A 516 -14.80 19.13 9.02
N LEU A 517 -16.06 18.65 8.99
CA LEU A 517 -16.96 18.81 7.84
C LEU A 517 -17.31 20.29 7.57
N LEU A 518 -17.34 21.12 8.62
CA LEU A 518 -17.70 22.53 8.54
C LEU A 518 -16.47 23.45 8.50
N LEU A 519 -15.26 22.90 8.64
CA LEU A 519 -14.03 23.66 8.53
C LEU A 519 -13.59 23.78 7.05
N PRO A 520 -13.04 24.94 6.62
CA PRO A 520 -12.39 25.06 5.33
C PRO A 520 -11.32 23.99 5.14
N ALA A 521 -11.11 23.54 3.89
CA ALA A 521 -10.03 22.60 3.58
C ALA A 521 -8.69 23.15 4.12
N GLY A 522 -7.96 22.33 4.88
CA GLY A 522 -6.70 22.74 5.52
C GLY A 522 -6.84 23.39 6.92
N ALA A 523 -7.97 24.01 7.26
CA ALA A 523 -8.17 24.63 8.59
C ALA A 523 -8.21 23.58 9.72
N ALA A 524 -8.91 22.46 9.52
CA ALA A 524 -8.94 21.35 10.48
C ALA A 524 -7.55 20.75 10.76
N ARG A 525 -6.64 20.80 9.78
CA ARG A 525 -5.27 20.32 9.91
C ARG A 525 -4.37 21.35 10.60
N ARG A 526 -4.54 22.64 10.30
CA ARG A 526 -3.86 23.74 11.02
C ARG A 526 -4.26 23.76 12.50
N VAL A 527 -5.55 23.60 12.79
CA VAL A 527 -6.07 23.47 14.15
C VAL A 527 -5.49 22.23 14.84
N ARG A 528 -5.47 21.06 14.19
CA ARG A 528 -4.83 19.85 14.75
C ARG A 528 -3.32 20.03 15.00
N ARG A 529 -2.59 20.67 14.08
CA ARG A 529 -1.15 20.98 14.25
C ARG A 529 -0.92 21.99 15.37
N ALA A 530 -1.77 23.02 15.49
CA ALA A 530 -1.70 23.99 16.57
C ALA A 530 -1.97 23.34 17.93
N LEU A 531 -2.99 22.47 18.01
CA LEU A 531 -3.31 21.70 19.22
C LEU A 531 -2.21 20.70 19.59
N ALA A 532 -1.57 20.04 18.60
CA ALA A 532 -0.45 19.14 18.85
C ALA A 532 0.82 19.88 19.29
N ARG A 533 1.04 21.11 18.79
CA ARG A 533 2.14 21.98 19.25
C ARG A 533 1.89 22.57 20.64
N ALA A 534 0.64 22.77 21.03
CA ALA A 534 0.27 23.24 22.37
C ALA A 534 0.27 22.12 23.44
N ARG A 535 0.45 20.86 23.02
CA ARG A 535 0.55 19.67 23.89
C ARG A 535 1.98 19.11 24.00
N ARG A 536 2.92 19.73 23.29
CA ARG A 536 4.37 19.58 23.51
C ARG A 536 4.83 20.82 24.25
#